data_AF-A0A1S2PP12-F1
#
_entry.id   AF-A0A1S2PP12-F1
#
_cell.length_a   1.000
_cell.length_b   1.000
_cell.length_c   1.000
_cell.angle_alpha   90.00
_cell.angle_beta   90.00
_cell.angle_gamma   90.00
#
_symmetry.space_group_name_H-M   'P 1'
#
loop_
_entity.id
_entity.type
_entity.pdbx_description
1 polymer ?
#
loop_
_entity_poly.entity_id
_entity_poly.type
_entity_poly.pdbx_seq_one_letter_code
_entity_poly.pdbx_strand_id
1 'polypeptide(L)'
;MSPDLALGTYRCRDIPQAAAHAAACGALWIDTAPNYHHGQAQTQLRPVLAGNPDLRVSTKVGFLTPDIATAASDAQVLTPAEAATGHCLTDRYVTWQSRRNTAELGRKPDIVFVHNPERAVRPHDAIAEAFTALEAEARAGRIGGYGVATWTGFEDAFSVADLLAIATRCGGPGYHMMAIQLPASLVMLKPVAQVLDGTGPLAEATAAGVDTFISAPLHGGELPTMVTDELAQLIDPGTTPAEAALRVTASTPGVKHILLGSGRAQHWKAAERVLTLPPLPDKTLHEVIDVLGA
;
A
#
# COMPACT_ATOMS: atom_id res chain seq x y z
N MET A 1 17.06 -9.22 -3.46
CA MET A 1 15.97 -9.85 -4.23
C MET A 1 15.28 -8.74 -4.99
N SER A 2 14.87 -8.97 -6.23
CA SER A 2 14.05 -8.00 -6.97
C SER A 2 12.66 -7.90 -6.35
N PRO A 3 12.02 -6.73 -6.37
CA PRO A 3 10.66 -6.59 -5.88
C PRO A 3 9.65 -7.26 -6.82
N ASP A 4 8.54 -7.72 -6.24
CA ASP A 4 7.43 -8.27 -7.01
C ASP A 4 6.48 -7.17 -7.47
N LEU A 5 5.93 -7.33 -8.68
CA LEU A 5 4.90 -6.45 -9.20
C LEU A 5 3.53 -6.89 -8.68
N ALA A 6 2.80 -5.95 -8.09
CA ALA A 6 1.47 -6.15 -7.54
C ALA A 6 0.48 -5.15 -8.14
N LEU A 7 -0.79 -5.55 -8.26
CA LEU A 7 -1.82 -4.68 -8.79
C LEU A 7 -2.37 -3.77 -7.68
N GLY A 8 -2.24 -2.46 -7.84
CA GLY A 8 -3.01 -1.48 -7.06
C GLY A 8 -4.30 -1.09 -7.79
N THR A 9 -5.45 -1.15 -7.10
CA THR A 9 -6.74 -0.78 -7.74
C THR A 9 -7.12 0.69 -7.58
N TYR A 10 -6.33 1.49 -6.86
CA TYR A 10 -6.56 2.93 -6.74
C TYR A 10 -6.43 3.62 -8.11
N ARG A 11 -7.46 4.40 -8.49
CA ARG A 11 -7.60 5.04 -9.82
C ARG A 11 -7.59 4.08 -11.02
N CYS A 12 -7.69 2.77 -10.80
CA CYS A 12 -7.91 1.81 -11.88
C CYS A 12 -9.32 2.00 -12.45
N ARG A 13 -9.42 2.15 -13.78
CA ARG A 13 -10.71 2.39 -14.47
C ARG A 13 -11.53 1.12 -14.65
N ASP A 14 -10.88 0.04 -15.06
CA ASP A 14 -11.48 -1.29 -15.24
C ASP A 14 -10.76 -2.28 -14.33
N ILE A 15 -11.26 -2.39 -13.10
CA ILE A 15 -10.66 -3.24 -12.06
C ILE A 15 -10.73 -4.73 -12.44
N PRO A 16 -11.86 -5.29 -12.90
CA PRO A 16 -11.92 -6.68 -13.31
C PRO A 16 -10.91 -7.03 -14.40
N GLN A 17 -10.81 -6.20 -15.45
CA GLN A 17 -9.86 -6.45 -16.54
C GLN A 17 -8.41 -6.36 -16.06
N ALA A 18 -8.07 -5.33 -15.29
CA ALA A 18 -6.72 -5.16 -14.75
C ALA A 18 -6.32 -6.32 -13.83
N ALA A 19 -7.24 -6.77 -12.96
CA ALA A 19 -7.02 -7.88 -12.05
C ALA A 19 -6.85 -9.22 -12.78
N ALA A 20 -7.72 -9.52 -13.75
CA ALA A 20 -7.59 -10.73 -14.56
C ALA A 20 -6.27 -10.74 -15.35
N HIS A 21 -5.86 -9.58 -15.87
CA HIS A 21 -4.60 -9.46 -16.59
C HIS A 21 -3.39 -9.64 -15.68
N ALA A 22 -3.34 -8.94 -14.54
CA ALA A 22 -2.26 -9.07 -13.57
C ALA A 22 -2.11 -10.52 -13.09
N ALA A 23 -3.23 -11.21 -12.79
CA ALA A 23 -3.22 -12.62 -12.43
C ALA A 23 -2.68 -13.52 -13.56
N ALA A 24 -3.11 -13.31 -14.81
CA ALA A 24 -2.61 -14.05 -15.96
C ALA A 24 -1.12 -13.84 -16.23
N CYS A 25 -0.57 -12.71 -15.80
CA CYS A 25 0.84 -12.36 -15.85
C CYS A 25 1.63 -12.87 -14.62
N GLY A 26 0.98 -13.52 -13.66
CA GLY A 26 1.65 -14.10 -12.49
C GLY A 26 1.84 -13.13 -11.33
N ALA A 27 1.09 -12.03 -11.28
CA ALA A 27 1.06 -11.17 -10.10
C ALA A 27 0.72 -12.00 -8.85
N LEU A 28 1.47 -11.78 -7.77
CA LEU A 28 1.24 -12.50 -6.50
C LEU A 28 0.22 -11.80 -5.61
N TRP A 29 -0.07 -10.52 -5.88
CA TRP A 29 -0.84 -9.68 -4.98
C TRP A 29 -1.75 -8.67 -5.69
N ILE A 30 -2.94 -8.47 -5.14
CA ILE A 30 -3.85 -7.34 -5.43
C ILE A 30 -4.06 -6.51 -4.17
N ASP A 31 -3.83 -5.21 -4.26
CA ASP A 31 -4.12 -4.24 -3.21
C ASP A 31 -5.34 -3.38 -3.57
N THR A 32 -6.30 -3.31 -2.65
CA THR A 32 -7.56 -2.57 -2.83
C THR A 32 -7.95 -1.83 -1.56
N ALA A 33 -9.11 -1.18 -1.53
CA ALA A 33 -9.68 -0.58 -0.34
C ALA A 33 -11.20 -0.40 -0.50
N PRO A 34 -11.97 -0.36 0.61
CA PRO A 34 -13.42 -0.18 0.55
C PRO A 34 -13.85 1.18 -0.01
N ASN A 35 -12.99 2.20 0.02
CA ASN A 35 -13.30 3.53 -0.52
C ASN A 35 -12.89 3.73 -1.99
N TYR A 36 -12.33 2.71 -2.64
CA TYR A 36 -11.88 2.82 -4.03
C TYR A 36 -13.03 2.59 -5.02
N HIS A 37 -12.94 3.26 -6.18
CA HIS A 37 -13.91 3.15 -7.27
C HIS A 37 -15.35 3.30 -6.79
N HIS A 38 -15.62 4.39 -6.06
CA HIS A 38 -16.94 4.71 -5.49
C HIS A 38 -17.53 3.58 -4.61
N GLY A 39 -16.68 2.85 -3.88
CA GLY A 39 -17.12 1.78 -2.98
C GLY A 39 -17.26 0.41 -3.63
N GLN A 40 -16.91 0.25 -4.91
CA GLN A 40 -17.20 -0.97 -5.66
C GLN A 40 -15.96 -1.84 -5.92
N ALA A 41 -14.75 -1.34 -5.66
CA ALA A 41 -13.51 -2.02 -6.03
C ALA A 41 -13.41 -3.46 -5.47
N GLN A 42 -13.76 -3.67 -4.20
CA GLN A 42 -13.68 -5.00 -3.57
C GLN A 42 -14.67 -6.00 -4.20
N THR A 43 -15.91 -5.58 -4.39
CA THR A 43 -16.96 -6.41 -4.99
C THR A 43 -16.62 -6.78 -6.44
N GLN A 44 -16.05 -5.84 -7.20
CA GLN A 44 -15.61 -6.08 -8.58
C GLN A 44 -14.46 -7.10 -8.69
N LEU A 45 -13.65 -7.27 -7.65
CA LEU A 45 -12.55 -8.24 -7.63
C LEU A 45 -13.00 -9.69 -7.38
N ARG A 46 -14.21 -9.91 -6.83
CA ARG A 46 -14.67 -11.25 -6.43
C ARG A 46 -14.49 -12.33 -7.51
N PRO A 47 -14.90 -12.13 -8.77
CA PRO A 47 -14.78 -13.18 -9.78
C PRO A 47 -13.31 -13.55 -10.06
N VAL A 48 -12.42 -12.57 -10.08
CA VAL A 48 -10.99 -12.80 -10.31
C VAL A 48 -10.35 -13.51 -9.12
N LEU A 49 -10.66 -13.08 -7.89
CA LEU A 49 -10.14 -13.73 -6.68
C LEU A 49 -10.65 -15.17 -6.52
N ALA A 50 -11.88 -15.45 -6.93
CA ALA A 50 -12.44 -16.80 -6.92
C ALA A 50 -11.77 -17.73 -7.95
N GLY A 51 -11.41 -17.19 -9.13
CA GLY A 51 -10.68 -17.92 -10.15
C GLY A 51 -9.18 -18.10 -9.89
N ASN A 52 -8.62 -17.37 -8.92
CA ASN A 52 -7.18 -17.36 -8.62
C ASN A 52 -6.97 -17.50 -7.09
N PRO A 53 -7.15 -18.70 -6.51
CA PRO A 53 -7.11 -18.90 -5.06
C PRO A 53 -5.75 -18.53 -4.43
N ASP A 54 -4.65 -18.71 -5.18
CA ASP A 54 -3.29 -18.40 -4.73
C ASP A 54 -2.95 -16.91 -4.77
N LEU A 55 -3.79 -16.09 -5.42
CA LEU A 55 -3.61 -14.65 -5.49
C LEU A 55 -3.93 -14.03 -4.11
N ARG A 56 -2.93 -13.37 -3.53
CA ARG A 56 -3.06 -12.70 -2.24
C ARG A 56 -3.77 -11.36 -2.40
N VAL A 57 -4.51 -10.96 -1.37
CA VAL A 57 -5.26 -9.70 -1.39
C VAL A 57 -5.07 -8.89 -0.11
N SER A 58 -4.69 -7.63 -0.27
CA SER A 58 -4.71 -6.65 0.81
C SER A 58 -5.85 -5.66 0.62
N THR A 59 -6.39 -5.21 1.74
CA THR A 59 -7.40 -4.16 1.79
C THR A 59 -7.14 -3.25 2.97
N LYS A 60 -8.03 -2.29 3.23
CA LYS A 60 -7.81 -1.21 4.18
C LYS A 60 -9.03 -0.91 5.04
N VAL A 61 -8.81 -0.24 6.16
CA VAL A 61 -9.82 0.32 7.07
C VAL A 61 -9.44 1.76 7.40
N GLY A 62 -10.42 2.66 7.51
CA GLY A 62 -10.17 4.06 7.88
C GLY A 62 -11.15 5.02 7.21
N PHE A 63 -11.11 5.12 5.89
CA PHE A 63 -11.97 6.05 5.15
C PHE A 63 -13.45 5.62 5.13
N LEU A 64 -14.33 6.62 5.19
CA LEU A 64 -15.77 6.47 5.11
C LEU A 64 -16.26 7.08 3.79
N THR A 65 -16.81 6.27 2.89
CA THR A 65 -17.69 6.79 1.82
C THR A 65 -19.07 7.09 2.41
N PRO A 66 -19.95 7.86 1.73
CA PRO A 66 -21.32 8.09 2.20
C PRO A 66 -22.08 6.79 2.50
N ASP A 67 -21.92 5.77 1.65
CA ASP A 67 -22.57 4.47 1.82
C ASP A 67 -22.00 3.71 3.03
N ILE A 68 -20.68 3.75 3.23
CA ILE A 68 -20.03 3.15 4.39
C ILE A 68 -20.47 3.86 5.68
N ALA A 69 -20.48 5.20 5.68
CA ALA A 69 -20.91 6.00 6.83
C ALA A 69 -22.35 5.68 7.22
N THR A 70 -23.25 5.56 6.24
CA THR A 70 -24.65 5.18 6.46
C THR A 70 -24.74 3.77 7.06
N ALA A 71 -24.13 2.77 6.41
CA ALA A 71 -24.19 1.38 6.87
C ALA A 71 -23.55 1.18 8.26
N ALA A 72 -22.48 1.90 8.56
CA ALA A 72 -21.80 1.85 9.85
C ALA A 72 -22.59 2.59 10.96
N SER A 73 -23.32 3.65 10.62
CA SER A 73 -24.25 4.32 11.54
C SER A 73 -25.46 3.44 11.86
N ASP A 74 -26.04 2.78 10.85
CA ASP A 74 -27.13 1.82 11.03
C ASP A 74 -26.73 0.63 11.90
N ALA A 75 -25.47 0.19 11.76
CA ALA A 75 -24.87 -0.83 12.61
C ALA A 75 -24.44 -0.32 14.01
N GLN A 76 -24.67 0.96 14.31
CA GLN A 76 -24.32 1.62 15.57
C GLN A 76 -22.82 1.52 15.93
N VAL A 77 -21.95 1.42 14.93
CA VAL A 77 -20.49 1.44 15.13
C VAL A 77 -19.88 2.81 14.88
N LEU A 78 -20.66 3.79 14.42
CA LEU A 78 -20.30 5.20 14.33
C LEU A 78 -21.27 6.08 15.11
N THR A 79 -20.72 7.09 15.75
CA THR A 79 -21.48 8.25 16.21
C THR A 79 -21.71 9.23 15.03
N PRO A 80 -22.71 10.12 15.12
CA PRO A 80 -22.90 11.16 14.11
C PRO A 80 -21.66 12.05 13.89
N ALA A 81 -20.91 12.33 14.95
CA ALA A 81 -19.68 13.12 14.88
C ALA A 81 -18.58 12.38 14.09
N GLU A 82 -18.38 11.09 14.35
CA GLU A 82 -17.40 10.27 13.63
C GLU A 82 -17.80 10.10 12.16
N ALA A 83 -19.07 9.86 11.86
CA ALA A 83 -19.56 9.75 10.49
C ALA A 83 -19.26 11.02 9.65
N ALA A 84 -19.32 12.21 10.26
CA ALA A 84 -19.06 13.48 9.61
C ALA A 84 -17.57 13.73 9.27
N THR A 85 -16.63 13.01 9.90
CA THR A 85 -15.18 13.21 9.67
C THR A 85 -14.67 12.63 8.36
N GLY A 86 -15.40 11.66 7.79
CA GLY A 86 -14.95 10.89 6.64
C GLY A 86 -13.81 9.89 6.94
N HIS A 87 -13.41 9.72 8.21
CA HIS A 87 -12.36 8.79 8.63
C HIS A 87 -12.52 8.35 10.09
N CYS A 88 -12.48 7.05 10.34
CA CYS A 88 -12.63 6.50 11.68
C CYS A 88 -11.69 5.32 11.89
N LEU A 89 -11.08 5.23 13.05
CA LEU A 89 -10.18 4.14 13.46
C LEU A 89 -10.52 3.57 14.83
N THR A 90 -11.75 3.82 15.32
CA THR A 90 -12.21 3.19 16.57
C THR A 90 -12.28 1.68 16.43
N ASP A 91 -12.05 0.97 17.53
CA ASP A 91 -12.06 -0.49 17.58
C ASP A 91 -13.34 -1.11 16.98
N ARG A 92 -14.50 -0.54 17.27
CA ARG A 92 -15.83 -0.96 16.78
C ARG A 92 -15.96 -0.80 15.28
N TYR A 93 -15.53 0.33 14.73
CA TYR A 93 -15.59 0.58 13.29
C TYR A 93 -14.58 -0.29 12.55
N VAL A 94 -13.35 -0.41 13.05
CA VAL A 94 -12.30 -1.24 12.45
C VAL A 94 -12.73 -2.71 12.41
N THR A 95 -13.28 -3.23 13.50
CA THR A 95 -13.84 -4.59 13.56
C THR A 95 -14.94 -4.79 12.52
N TRP A 96 -15.90 -3.86 12.46
CA TRP A 96 -17.02 -3.93 11.53
C TRP A 96 -16.56 -3.85 10.06
N GLN A 97 -15.69 -2.91 9.72
CA GLN A 97 -15.20 -2.72 8.36
C GLN A 97 -14.31 -3.90 7.92
N SER A 98 -13.53 -4.51 8.81
CA SER A 98 -12.74 -5.71 8.51
C SER A 98 -13.63 -6.89 8.10
N ARG A 99 -14.72 -7.12 8.82
CA ARG A 99 -15.71 -8.16 8.47
C ARG A 99 -16.46 -7.84 7.20
N ARG A 100 -16.82 -6.57 7.00
CA ARG A 100 -17.43 -6.09 5.75
C ARG A 100 -16.49 -6.28 4.56
N ASN A 101 -15.20 -5.99 4.71
CA ASN A 101 -14.18 -6.22 3.68
C ASN A 101 -14.13 -7.70 3.27
N THR A 102 -14.15 -8.62 4.24
CA THR A 102 -14.18 -10.06 3.97
C THR A 102 -15.42 -10.44 3.14
N ALA A 103 -16.59 -9.92 3.52
CA ALA A 103 -17.81 -10.13 2.76
C ALA A 103 -17.68 -9.56 1.33
N GLU A 104 -17.23 -8.32 1.17
CA GLU A 104 -17.08 -7.63 -0.12
C GLU A 104 -16.03 -8.29 -1.04
N LEU A 105 -14.94 -8.83 -0.50
CA LEU A 105 -13.94 -9.58 -1.27
C LEU A 105 -14.38 -11.01 -1.59
N GLY A 106 -15.37 -11.55 -0.87
CA GLY A 106 -15.81 -12.95 -1.00
C GLY A 106 -14.82 -13.97 -0.42
N ARG A 107 -13.74 -13.50 0.23
CA ARG A 107 -12.73 -14.30 0.92
C ARG A 107 -12.05 -13.47 2.00
N LYS A 108 -11.38 -14.17 2.92
CA LYS A 108 -10.52 -13.56 3.91
C LYS A 108 -9.38 -12.78 3.24
N PRO A 109 -9.10 -11.52 3.64
CA PRO A 109 -7.92 -10.80 3.17
C PRO A 109 -6.64 -11.31 3.85
N ASP A 110 -5.55 -11.30 3.10
CA ASP A 110 -4.21 -11.61 3.59
C ASP A 110 -3.71 -10.53 4.55
N ILE A 111 -3.93 -9.26 4.20
CA ILE A 111 -3.54 -8.11 5.03
C ILE A 111 -4.67 -7.08 5.06
N VAL A 112 -4.95 -6.54 6.25
CA VAL A 112 -5.75 -5.32 6.41
C VAL A 112 -4.86 -4.17 6.89
N PHE A 113 -4.75 -3.13 6.07
CA PHE A 113 -4.00 -1.92 6.42
C PHE A 113 -4.88 -0.89 7.15
N VAL A 114 -4.37 -0.33 8.24
CA VAL A 114 -4.86 0.93 8.82
C VAL A 114 -4.52 2.05 7.84
N HIS A 115 -5.54 2.71 7.29
CA HIS A 115 -5.39 3.65 6.17
C HIS A 115 -5.28 5.09 6.66
N ASN A 116 -4.12 5.69 6.46
CA ASN A 116 -3.73 7.05 6.81
C ASN A 116 -4.08 7.42 8.27
N PRO A 117 -3.52 6.71 9.28
CA PRO A 117 -3.77 7.05 10.68
C PRO A 117 -3.28 8.46 11.07
N GLU A 118 -2.38 9.06 10.29
CA GLU A 118 -1.95 10.46 10.44
C GLU A 118 -3.11 11.48 10.31
N ARG A 119 -4.29 11.08 9.81
CA ARG A 119 -5.48 11.93 9.81
C ARG A 119 -6.10 12.13 11.20
N ALA A 120 -5.79 11.25 12.16
CA ALA A 120 -6.25 11.41 13.53
C ALA A 120 -5.43 12.48 14.26
N VAL A 121 -6.07 13.21 15.18
CA VAL A 121 -5.37 14.21 16.02
C VAL A 121 -4.28 13.56 16.88
N ARG A 122 -4.48 12.29 17.26
CA ARG A 122 -3.54 11.50 18.05
C ARG A 122 -3.26 10.17 17.33
N PRO A 123 -2.37 10.16 16.32
CA PRO A 123 -2.15 9.00 15.45
C PRO A 123 -1.79 7.73 16.22
N HIS A 124 -0.90 7.81 17.22
CA HIS A 124 -0.50 6.63 18.02
C HIS A 124 -1.66 5.98 18.76
N ASP A 125 -2.61 6.76 19.28
CA ASP A 125 -3.77 6.22 19.98
C ASP A 125 -4.75 5.58 18.99
N ALA A 126 -4.99 6.23 17.85
CA ALA A 126 -5.81 5.68 16.77
C ALA A 126 -5.22 4.38 16.20
N ILE A 127 -3.89 4.30 16.05
CA ILE A 127 -3.19 3.08 15.65
C ILE A 127 -3.36 1.99 16.71
N ALA A 128 -3.24 2.33 17.99
CA ALA A 128 -3.41 1.36 19.08
C ALA A 128 -4.84 0.79 19.14
N GLU A 129 -5.86 1.62 18.97
CA GLU A 129 -7.26 1.16 18.86
C GLU A 129 -7.46 0.23 17.65
N ALA A 130 -6.99 0.65 16.47
CA ALA A 130 -7.11 -0.14 15.26
C ALA A 130 -6.34 -1.46 15.34
N PHE A 131 -5.12 -1.46 15.87
CA PHE A 131 -4.30 -2.67 16.05
C PHE A 131 -4.93 -3.62 17.06
N THR A 132 -5.53 -3.11 18.14
CA THR A 132 -6.26 -3.95 19.10
C THR A 132 -7.40 -4.72 18.42
N ALA A 133 -8.19 -4.04 17.59
CA ALA A 133 -9.27 -4.66 16.82
C ALA A 133 -8.75 -5.65 15.77
N LEU A 134 -7.74 -5.27 14.97
CA LEU A 134 -7.19 -6.12 13.91
C LEU A 134 -6.47 -7.35 14.47
N GLU A 135 -5.80 -7.23 15.60
CA GLU A 135 -5.21 -8.36 16.31
C GLU A 135 -6.28 -9.37 16.77
N ALA A 136 -7.41 -8.89 17.27
CA ALA A 136 -8.54 -9.77 17.63
C ALA A 136 -9.12 -10.49 16.40
N GLU A 137 -9.21 -9.81 15.25
CA GLU A 137 -9.64 -10.41 13.98
C GLU A 137 -8.61 -11.42 13.44
N ALA A 138 -7.30 -11.14 13.57
CA ALA A 138 -6.21 -12.03 13.15
C ALA A 138 -6.14 -13.30 13.99
N ARG A 139 -6.19 -13.18 15.33
CA ARG A 139 -6.23 -14.33 16.24
C ARG A 139 -7.44 -15.23 16.02
N ALA A 140 -8.56 -14.64 15.62
CA ALA A 140 -9.74 -15.41 15.26
C ALA A 140 -9.71 -15.98 13.82
N GLY A 141 -8.58 -15.83 13.12
CA GLY A 141 -8.35 -16.36 11.78
C GLY A 141 -9.13 -15.65 10.67
N ARG A 142 -9.74 -14.48 10.95
CA ARG A 142 -10.60 -13.74 10.01
C ARG A 142 -9.82 -12.85 9.04
N ILE A 143 -8.58 -12.51 9.37
CA ILE A 143 -7.59 -11.91 8.46
C ILE A 143 -6.28 -12.70 8.51
N GLY A 144 -5.36 -12.52 7.56
CA GLY A 144 -4.01 -13.09 7.64
C GLY A 144 -3.11 -12.34 8.63
N GLY A 145 -3.14 -11.01 8.55
CA GLY A 145 -2.50 -10.08 9.49
C GLY A 145 -2.87 -8.63 9.15
N TYR A 146 -2.10 -7.69 9.67
CA TYR A 146 -2.37 -6.26 9.48
C TYR A 146 -1.11 -5.43 9.27
N GLY A 147 -1.31 -4.17 8.92
CA GLY A 147 -0.25 -3.20 8.69
C GLY A 147 -0.75 -1.77 8.74
N VAL A 148 0.12 -0.83 8.36
CA VAL A 148 -0.27 0.58 8.15
C VAL A 148 -0.02 0.95 6.69
N ALA A 149 -1.02 1.56 6.05
CA ALA A 149 -0.88 2.26 4.77
C ALA A 149 -0.97 3.75 5.03
N THR A 150 0.03 4.52 4.62
CA THR A 150 0.13 5.94 4.94
C THR A 150 0.64 6.75 3.76
N TRP A 151 0.33 8.04 3.73
CA TRP A 151 0.88 8.97 2.75
C TRP A 151 2.10 9.70 3.29
N THR A 152 1.97 10.33 4.46
CA THR A 152 3.01 11.17 5.09
C THR A 152 3.34 10.74 6.53
N GLY A 153 2.75 9.66 7.03
CA GLY A 153 2.85 9.32 8.45
C GLY A 153 4.27 9.03 8.93
N PHE A 154 5.12 8.48 8.07
CA PHE A 154 6.55 8.26 8.36
C PHE A 154 7.41 9.53 8.30
N GLU A 155 6.83 10.68 7.96
CA GLU A 155 7.56 11.94 7.97
C GLU A 155 7.61 12.57 9.37
N ASP A 156 6.49 12.53 10.10
CA ASP A 156 6.34 13.24 11.37
C ASP A 156 5.32 12.63 12.35
N ALA A 157 4.53 11.64 11.95
CA ALA A 157 3.45 11.10 12.78
C ALA A 157 3.83 9.84 13.57
N PHE A 158 4.65 8.95 13.01
CA PHE A 158 5.11 7.70 13.63
C PHE A 158 6.28 7.07 12.84
N SER A 159 7.10 6.27 13.51
CA SER A 159 8.15 5.42 12.91
C SER A 159 7.70 3.95 12.78
N VAL A 160 8.46 3.10 12.10
CA VAL A 160 8.17 1.64 12.12
C VAL A 160 8.40 1.07 13.51
N ALA A 161 9.40 1.58 14.24
CA ALA A 161 9.62 1.24 15.64
C ALA A 161 8.40 1.54 16.52
N ASP A 162 7.73 2.69 16.33
CA ASP A 162 6.49 3.01 17.03
C ASP A 162 5.39 2.01 16.72
N LEU A 163 5.20 1.67 15.45
CA LEU A 163 4.20 0.68 15.03
C LEU A 163 4.45 -0.68 15.67
N LEU A 164 5.70 -1.15 15.71
CA LEU A 164 6.08 -2.42 16.34
C LEU A 164 5.87 -2.39 17.86
N ALA A 165 6.17 -1.27 18.52
CA ALA A 165 5.92 -1.10 19.94
C ALA A 165 4.41 -1.12 20.26
N ILE A 166 3.58 -0.50 19.42
CA ILE A 166 2.11 -0.54 19.54
C ILE A 166 1.61 -1.97 19.27
N ALA A 167 2.07 -2.62 18.20
CA ALA A 167 1.70 -3.99 17.87
C ALA A 167 2.05 -4.97 19.00
N THR A 168 3.23 -4.82 19.62
CA THR A 168 3.64 -5.62 20.78
C THR A 168 2.71 -5.40 21.99
N ARG A 169 2.30 -4.15 22.26
CA ARG A 169 1.36 -3.85 23.34
C ARG A 169 -0.03 -4.46 23.12
N CYS A 170 -0.53 -4.43 21.89
CA CYS A 170 -1.85 -4.94 21.52
C CYS A 170 -1.86 -6.48 21.36
N GLY A 171 -0.80 -7.01 20.76
CA GLY A 171 -0.66 -8.39 20.30
C GLY A 171 0.19 -9.30 21.17
N GLY A 172 0.97 -8.75 22.09
CA GLY A 172 2.03 -9.49 22.78
C GLY A 172 3.14 -9.94 21.82
N PRO A 173 4.01 -10.88 22.25
CA PRO A 173 5.14 -11.35 21.43
C PRO A 173 4.77 -12.03 20.11
N GLY A 174 3.51 -12.44 19.94
CA GLY A 174 2.98 -13.08 18.73
C GLY A 174 2.00 -12.19 17.97
N TYR A 175 2.23 -10.87 17.96
CA TYR A 175 1.41 -9.93 17.20
C TYR A 175 1.36 -10.27 15.70
N HIS A 176 0.31 -9.85 15.02
CA HIS A 176 0.10 -10.14 13.58
C HIS A 176 0.31 -8.93 12.66
N MET A 177 1.06 -7.92 13.10
CA MET A 177 1.57 -6.86 12.22
C MET A 177 2.62 -7.44 11.26
N MET A 178 2.42 -7.26 9.96
CA MET A 178 3.23 -7.90 8.91
C MET A 178 3.79 -6.91 7.89
N ALA A 179 3.17 -5.73 7.71
CA ALA A 179 3.52 -4.87 6.59
C ALA A 179 3.35 -3.36 6.85
N ILE A 180 4.08 -2.57 6.07
CA ILE A 180 3.84 -1.14 5.86
C ILE A 180 3.63 -0.85 4.38
N GLN A 181 2.80 0.13 4.08
CA GLN A 181 2.56 0.66 2.74
C GLN A 181 2.78 2.16 2.75
N LEU A 182 3.66 2.65 1.87
CA LEU A 182 4.09 4.04 1.80
C LEU A 182 4.38 4.42 0.35
N PRO A 183 4.32 5.71 -0.02
CA PRO A 183 4.72 6.13 -1.35
C PRO A 183 6.25 6.21 -1.48
N ALA A 184 6.76 5.82 -2.63
CA ALA A 184 8.13 6.14 -3.07
C ALA A 184 8.13 6.26 -4.60
N SER A 185 8.66 7.36 -5.11
CA SER A 185 8.73 7.68 -6.55
C SER A 185 9.72 8.83 -6.77
N LEU A 186 9.97 9.24 -8.02
CA LEU A 186 10.84 10.39 -8.32
C LEU A 186 10.37 11.72 -7.70
N VAL A 187 9.09 11.86 -7.35
CA VAL A 187 8.57 13.06 -6.66
C VAL A 187 8.34 12.83 -5.16
N MET A 188 8.64 11.63 -4.67
CA MET A 188 8.58 11.25 -3.25
C MET A 188 9.83 10.43 -2.92
N LEU A 189 10.99 11.09 -3.00
CA LEU A 189 12.31 10.48 -2.90
C LEU A 189 12.83 10.36 -1.46
N LYS A 190 12.22 11.03 -0.48
CA LYS A 190 12.66 11.00 0.92
C LYS A 190 12.86 9.57 1.46
N PRO A 191 11.93 8.60 1.25
CA PRO A 191 12.18 7.21 1.67
C PRO A 191 13.34 6.52 0.92
N VAL A 192 13.62 6.93 -0.32
CA VAL A 192 14.75 6.43 -1.11
C VAL A 192 16.07 6.97 -0.57
N ALA A 193 16.16 8.27 -0.29
CA ALA A 193 17.33 8.88 0.31
C ALA A 193 17.64 8.29 1.69
N GLN A 194 16.63 8.23 2.56
CA GLN A 194 16.77 7.70 3.92
C GLN A 194 17.33 6.27 3.93
N VAL A 195 16.84 5.38 3.06
CA VAL A 195 17.29 3.98 3.07
C VAL A 195 18.71 3.80 2.53
N LEU A 196 19.17 4.65 1.62
CA LEU A 196 20.57 4.66 1.17
C LEU A 196 21.53 5.05 2.29
N ASP A 197 21.08 5.91 3.20
CA ASP A 197 21.78 6.26 4.45
C ASP A 197 21.57 5.21 5.58
N GLY A 198 20.84 4.13 5.32
CA GLY A 198 20.53 3.09 6.31
C GLY A 198 19.50 3.50 7.36
N THR A 199 18.67 4.51 7.06
CA THR A 199 17.65 5.07 7.96
C THR A 199 16.24 5.03 7.36
N GLY A 200 15.25 5.45 8.13
CA GLY A 200 13.87 5.62 7.68
C GLY A 200 13.08 4.31 7.57
N PRO A 201 11.84 4.40 7.09
CA PRO A 201 10.86 3.33 7.22
C PRO A 201 11.25 2.05 6.46
N LEU A 202 11.94 2.16 5.32
CA LEU A 202 12.36 0.99 4.55
C LEU A 202 13.52 0.24 5.22
N ALA A 203 14.48 0.96 5.81
CA ALA A 203 15.57 0.36 6.56
C ALA A 203 15.04 -0.32 7.84
N GLU A 204 14.18 0.37 8.60
CA GLU A 204 13.55 -0.16 9.81
C GLU A 204 12.69 -1.39 9.52
N ALA A 205 11.85 -1.35 8.47
CA ALA A 205 11.04 -2.49 8.07
C ALA A 205 11.89 -3.70 7.66
N THR A 206 12.97 -3.46 6.90
CA THR A 206 13.91 -4.51 6.51
C THR A 206 14.56 -5.16 7.73
N ALA A 207 15.04 -4.35 8.68
CA ALA A 207 15.67 -4.84 9.92
C ALA A 207 14.69 -5.63 10.80
N ALA A 208 13.41 -5.25 10.80
CA ALA A 208 12.36 -5.90 11.57
C ALA A 208 11.68 -7.09 10.84
N GLY A 209 12.03 -7.36 9.58
CA GLY A 209 11.38 -8.40 8.78
C GLY A 209 9.94 -8.07 8.37
N VAL A 210 9.56 -6.79 8.37
CA VAL A 210 8.24 -6.29 7.95
C VAL A 210 8.21 -6.11 6.43
N ASP A 211 7.13 -6.55 5.78
CA ASP A 211 6.96 -6.39 4.33
C ASP A 211 6.67 -4.94 3.94
N THR A 212 7.17 -4.52 2.79
CA THR A 212 6.99 -3.15 2.27
C THR A 212 6.21 -3.16 0.97
N PHE A 213 5.18 -2.31 0.91
CA PHE A 213 4.37 -2.08 -0.27
C PHE A 213 4.56 -0.63 -0.72
N ILE A 214 5.09 -0.45 -1.92
CA ILE A 214 5.31 0.87 -2.49
C ILE A 214 4.09 1.27 -3.31
N SER A 215 3.41 2.30 -2.83
CA SER A 215 2.29 2.93 -3.51
C SER A 215 2.75 4.09 -4.39
N ALA A 216 1.89 4.47 -5.35
CA ALA A 216 2.12 5.62 -6.24
C ALA A 216 3.51 5.70 -6.92
N PRO A 217 4.09 4.60 -7.44
CA PRO A 217 5.43 4.60 -8.03
C PRO A 217 5.55 5.51 -9.27
N LEU A 218 4.41 5.84 -9.89
CA LEU A 218 4.29 6.77 -11.03
C LEU A 218 3.41 8.00 -10.72
N HIS A 219 3.24 8.34 -9.44
CA HIS A 219 2.45 9.49 -8.98
C HIS A 219 1.06 9.61 -9.65
N GLY A 220 0.27 8.54 -9.59
CA GLY A 220 -1.07 8.53 -10.20
C GLY A 220 -1.10 8.57 -11.73
N GLY A 221 0.04 8.36 -12.40
CA GLY A 221 0.18 8.37 -13.85
C GLY A 221 0.64 9.71 -14.42
N GLU A 222 0.91 10.70 -13.57
CA GLU A 222 1.38 12.03 -13.98
C GLU A 222 2.89 12.06 -14.22
N LEU A 223 3.63 11.23 -13.48
CA LEU A 223 5.10 11.23 -13.48
C LEU A 223 5.73 11.03 -14.87
N PRO A 224 5.23 10.14 -15.75
CA PRO A 224 5.78 9.99 -17.10
C PRO A 224 5.75 11.27 -17.95
N THR A 225 4.89 12.23 -17.62
CA THR A 225 4.82 13.53 -18.33
C THR A 225 5.71 14.60 -17.69
N MET A 226 6.21 14.36 -16.48
CA MET A 226 7.08 15.27 -15.74
C MET A 226 8.57 14.94 -15.94
N VAL A 227 8.89 13.69 -16.25
CA VAL A 227 10.26 13.21 -16.47
C VAL A 227 10.72 13.57 -17.87
N THR A 228 11.80 14.36 -17.98
CA THR A 228 12.41 14.71 -19.27
C THR A 228 13.24 13.56 -19.83
N ASP A 229 13.54 13.62 -21.13
CA ASP A 229 14.41 12.62 -21.77
C ASP A 229 15.82 12.65 -21.18
N GLU A 230 16.33 13.82 -20.77
CA GLU A 230 17.63 13.94 -20.11
C GLU A 230 17.63 13.24 -18.75
N LEU A 231 16.56 13.39 -17.96
CA LEU A 231 16.43 12.71 -16.67
C LEU A 231 16.28 11.19 -16.86
N ALA A 232 15.49 10.75 -17.84
CA ALA A 232 15.38 9.33 -18.16
C ALA A 232 16.72 8.72 -18.58
N GLN A 233 17.49 9.45 -19.41
CA GLN A 233 18.82 9.04 -19.87
C GLN A 233 19.85 9.02 -18.73
N LEU A 234 19.74 9.92 -17.76
CA LEU A 234 20.56 9.93 -16.54
C LEU A 234 20.27 8.69 -15.68
N ILE A 235 18.99 8.38 -15.48
CA ILE A 235 18.54 7.26 -14.65
C ILE A 235 18.96 5.92 -15.28
N ASP A 236 18.54 5.68 -16.53
CA ASP A 236 18.83 4.44 -17.24
C ASP A 236 18.71 4.63 -18.77
N PRO A 237 19.83 4.70 -19.49
CA PRO A 237 19.87 4.88 -20.94
C PRO A 237 18.94 3.95 -21.73
N GLY A 238 18.14 4.54 -22.63
CA GLY A 238 17.24 3.78 -23.51
C GLY A 238 15.92 3.35 -22.87
N THR A 239 15.63 3.79 -21.65
CA THR A 239 14.32 3.63 -21.02
C THR A 239 13.36 4.76 -21.39
N THR A 240 12.07 4.46 -21.41
CA THR A 240 11.05 5.52 -21.47
C THR A 240 10.95 6.26 -20.13
N PRO A 241 10.39 7.48 -20.07
CA PRO A 241 10.19 8.21 -18.81
C PRO A 241 9.47 7.41 -17.71
N ALA A 242 8.46 6.60 -18.08
CA ALA A 242 7.76 5.73 -17.14
C ALA A 242 8.64 4.58 -16.63
N GLU A 243 9.46 4.00 -17.51
CA GLU A 243 10.38 2.93 -17.16
C GLU A 243 11.50 3.45 -16.26
N ALA A 244 12.12 4.58 -16.60
CA ALA A 244 13.11 5.25 -15.76
C ALA A 244 12.58 5.51 -14.33
N ALA A 245 11.37 6.06 -14.22
CA ALA A 245 10.74 6.29 -12.92
C ALA A 245 10.52 5.00 -12.12
N LEU A 246 10.08 3.92 -12.79
CA LEU A 246 9.96 2.61 -12.16
C LEU A 246 11.31 2.01 -11.79
N ARG A 247 12.38 2.25 -12.58
CA ARG A 247 13.74 1.76 -12.30
C ARG A 247 14.25 2.31 -10.98
N VAL A 248 14.04 3.59 -10.68
CA VAL A 248 14.39 4.17 -9.37
C VAL A 248 13.65 3.45 -8.25
N THR A 249 12.33 3.33 -8.36
CA THR A 249 11.50 2.68 -7.33
C THR A 249 11.90 1.21 -7.11
N ALA A 250 12.15 0.46 -8.19
CA ALA A 250 12.52 -0.95 -8.14
C ALA A 250 13.95 -1.19 -7.67
N SER A 251 14.81 -0.18 -7.75
CA SER A 251 16.19 -0.25 -7.28
C SER A 251 16.36 0.19 -5.83
N THR A 252 15.35 0.83 -5.24
CA THR A 252 15.36 1.26 -3.85
C THR A 252 15.50 0.05 -2.90
N PRO A 253 16.54 0.02 -2.04
CA PRO A 253 16.69 -1.04 -1.04
C PRO A 253 15.47 -1.18 -0.12
N GLY A 254 15.16 -2.41 0.27
CA GLY A 254 14.04 -2.70 1.18
C GLY A 254 12.65 -2.67 0.54
N VAL A 255 12.52 -2.37 -0.76
CA VAL A 255 11.25 -2.50 -1.51
C VAL A 255 10.96 -3.97 -1.81
N LYS A 256 9.79 -4.47 -1.38
CA LYS A 256 9.34 -5.85 -1.66
C LYS A 256 8.23 -5.94 -2.69
N HIS A 257 7.22 -5.08 -2.60
CA HIS A 257 6.08 -5.07 -3.51
C HIS A 257 5.87 -3.69 -4.11
N ILE A 258 5.76 -3.59 -5.43
CA ILE A 258 5.42 -2.33 -6.11
C ILE A 258 3.98 -2.39 -6.59
N LEU A 259 3.14 -1.46 -6.11
CA LEU A 259 1.74 -1.36 -6.49
C LEU A 259 1.59 -0.51 -7.75
N LEU A 260 1.33 -1.17 -8.87
CA LEU A 260 1.04 -0.52 -10.15
C LEU A 260 -0.43 -0.70 -10.53
N GLY A 261 -1.12 0.39 -10.80
CA GLY A 261 -2.47 0.37 -11.35
C GLY A 261 -2.46 0.53 -12.86
N SER A 262 -2.83 -0.51 -13.62
CA SER A 262 -3.03 -0.37 -15.06
C SER A 262 -4.01 -1.37 -15.66
N GLY A 263 -4.91 -0.88 -16.52
CA GLY A 263 -5.76 -1.72 -17.38
C GLY A 263 -5.14 -2.03 -18.75
N ARG A 264 -3.93 -1.54 -19.04
CA ARG A 264 -3.27 -1.73 -20.34
C ARG A 264 -2.15 -2.76 -20.23
N ALA A 265 -2.26 -3.83 -21.00
CA ALA A 265 -1.28 -4.92 -20.99
C ALA A 265 0.15 -4.47 -21.34
N GLN A 266 0.30 -3.47 -22.21
CA GLN A 266 1.61 -2.92 -22.56
C GLN A 266 2.32 -2.28 -21.36
N HIS A 267 1.58 -1.64 -20.44
CA HIS A 267 2.17 -1.02 -19.26
C HIS A 267 2.62 -2.08 -18.26
N TRP A 268 1.83 -3.15 -18.10
CA TRP A 268 2.19 -4.27 -17.23
C TRP A 268 3.47 -4.95 -17.71
N LYS A 269 3.54 -5.31 -19.00
CA LYS A 269 4.74 -5.90 -19.62
C LYS A 269 5.98 -5.01 -19.50
N ALA A 270 5.82 -3.70 -19.63
CA ALA A 270 6.91 -2.75 -19.46
C ALA A 270 7.42 -2.75 -18.00
N ALA A 271 6.52 -2.73 -17.03
CA ALA A 271 6.87 -2.80 -15.61
C ALA A 271 7.53 -4.14 -15.24
N GLU A 272 7.00 -5.27 -15.71
CA GLU A 272 7.62 -6.59 -15.51
C GLU A 272 9.06 -6.61 -16.04
N ARG A 273 9.27 -6.11 -17.26
CA ARG A 273 10.61 -6.01 -17.83
C ARG A 273 11.54 -5.14 -16.97
N VAL A 274 11.05 -4.02 -16.46
CA VAL A 274 11.84 -3.13 -15.59
C VAL A 274 12.24 -3.82 -14.28
N LEU A 275 11.34 -4.61 -13.68
CA LEU A 275 11.60 -5.30 -12.41
C LEU A 275 12.53 -6.52 -12.54
N THR A 276 12.71 -7.08 -13.75
CA THR A 276 13.68 -8.17 -14.00
C THR A 276 15.11 -7.69 -14.25
N LEU A 277 15.30 -6.40 -14.52
CA LEU A 277 16.63 -5.82 -14.69
C LEU A 277 17.37 -5.73 -13.34
N PRO A 278 18.71 -5.84 -13.33
CA PRO A 278 19.49 -5.59 -12.12
C PRO A 278 19.20 -4.21 -11.54
N PRO A 279 19.18 -4.06 -10.20
CA PRO A 279 19.04 -2.75 -9.57
C PRO A 279 20.06 -1.74 -10.10
N LEU A 280 19.65 -0.48 -10.20
CA LEU A 280 20.56 0.64 -10.44
C LEU A 280 21.61 0.70 -9.32
N PRO A 281 22.85 1.12 -9.61
CA PRO A 281 23.84 1.37 -8.57
C PRO A 281 23.38 2.47 -7.60
N ASP A 282 23.72 2.35 -6.31
CA ASP A 282 23.43 3.38 -5.30
C ASP A 282 23.95 4.76 -5.71
N LYS A 283 25.08 4.82 -6.43
CA LYS A 283 25.62 6.07 -6.99
C LYS A 283 24.61 6.76 -7.92
N THR A 284 23.92 6.00 -8.79
CA THR A 284 22.91 6.54 -9.69
C THR A 284 21.70 7.04 -8.90
N LEU A 285 21.29 6.33 -7.85
CA LEU A 285 20.18 6.78 -6.99
C LEU A 285 20.53 8.08 -6.25
N HIS A 286 21.75 8.21 -5.71
CA HIS A 286 22.23 9.46 -5.12
C HIS A 286 22.25 10.61 -6.14
N GLU A 287 22.73 10.37 -7.36
CA GLU A 287 22.77 11.38 -8.41
C GLU A 287 21.36 11.87 -8.79
N VAL A 288 20.37 10.96 -8.82
CA VAL A 288 18.96 11.31 -9.04
C VAL A 288 18.40 12.17 -7.89
N ILE A 289 18.73 11.84 -6.64
CA ILE A 289 18.33 12.61 -5.45
C ILE A 289 18.92 14.02 -5.52
N ASP A 290 20.22 14.12 -5.82
CA ASP A 290 20.94 15.40 -5.95
C ASP A 290 20.33 16.29 -7.04
N VAL A 291 20.02 15.72 -8.22
CA VAL A 291 19.42 16.45 -9.35
C VAL A 291 18.01 16.94 -9.02
N LEU A 292 17.24 16.15 -8.28
CA LEU A 292 15.85 16.48 -7.93
C LEU A 292 15.71 17.29 -6.63
N GLY A 293 16.81 17.52 -5.92
CA GLY A 293 16.86 18.34 -4.70
C GLY A 293 16.08 17.75 -3.54
N ALA A 294 16.08 16.42 -3.42
CA ALA A 294 15.32 15.67 -2.42
C ALA A 294 16.12 15.34 -1.15
#